data_AF-A0A9P8V531-F1
#
_entry.id   AF-A0A9P8V531-F1
#
_cell.length_a   1.000
_cell.length_b   1.000
_cell.length_c   1.000
_cell.angle_alpha   90.00
_cell.angle_beta   90.00
_cell.angle_gamma   90.00
#
_symmetry.space_group_name_H-M   'P 1'
#
loop_
_entity.id
_entity.type
_entity.pdbx_description
1 polymer ?
#
loop_
_entity_poly.entity_id
_entity_poly.type
_entity_poly.pdbx_seq_one_letter_code
_entity_poly.pdbx_strand_id
1 'polypeptide(L)'
;MAINTARFNTAKFRWVLRILPGRRALFTLVFLVSSFGLLVLYALSQQSYAQLHSGMSSRWHTDYTTPLPGAEEFANAVANLWKPYIHDVDVRNYTTKFGREYKIDESRRHWDKPLGKDVLILDVDTRLDEPGHASVLQGDNLTPRRAGRLNHYIYSLIHGYDYRLMHAPKFWYRHQTWVKVPMMREALKKYKFVVFLDSDAIFVEPQVPLEWLMDLWDIKDNTLAAMPIDLDHPSNYDSKGQLMWNTGFVITQQSQRTDEMFESWVNCPSDEEFPGCSHWEYNWAHEQAAFANYIRYQYNASDELIAIPSNDANGSPYIPENATCGGAFVSHYWHMKDRAIADLRELVADGLTRQMEDGRGGDLFFNAFANEHPIQV
;
A
#
# COMPACT_ATOMS: atom_id res chain seq x y z
N MET A 1 27.88 27.02 51.32
CA MET A 1 28.65 27.90 50.44
C MET A 1 30.11 27.49 50.52
N ALA A 2 30.59 26.68 49.57
CA ALA A 2 31.99 26.45 49.19
C ALA A 2 32.01 25.28 48.19
N ILE A 3 32.29 25.57 46.92
CA ILE A 3 32.39 24.59 45.83
C ILE A 3 33.87 24.19 45.71
N ASN A 4 34.14 22.90 45.80
CA ASN A 4 35.46 22.29 45.63
C ASN A 4 35.71 22.02 44.13
N THR A 5 36.60 22.80 43.50
CA THR A 5 37.07 22.54 42.13
C THR A 5 38.31 21.63 42.15
N ALA A 6 38.16 20.42 41.65
CA ALA A 6 39.27 19.49 41.41
C ALA A 6 40.15 20.01 40.25
N ARG A 7 41.43 20.25 40.52
CA ARG A 7 42.44 20.59 39.50
C ARG A 7 42.86 19.33 38.75
N PHE A 8 42.53 19.28 37.46
CA PHE A 8 43.08 18.30 36.52
C PHE A 8 44.59 18.51 36.33
N ASN A 9 45.37 17.48 36.63
CA ASN A 9 46.83 17.49 36.54
C ASN A 9 47.26 17.19 35.09
N THR A 10 47.58 18.23 34.32
CA THR A 10 47.97 18.17 32.90
C THR A 10 49.38 17.63 32.64
N ALA A 11 50.07 17.09 33.65
CA ALA A 11 51.45 16.65 33.53
C ALA A 11 51.66 15.27 32.86
N LYS A 12 50.61 14.45 32.66
CA LYS A 12 50.74 13.11 32.06
C LYS A 12 50.58 13.04 30.53
N PHE A 13 50.23 14.15 29.85
CA PHE A 13 50.01 14.17 28.40
C PHE A 13 51.18 14.74 27.57
N ARG A 14 52.36 14.91 28.17
CA ARG A 14 53.54 15.47 27.47
C ARG A 14 54.57 14.43 26.99
N TRP A 15 54.34 13.14 27.18
CA TRP A 15 55.33 12.11 26.85
C TRP A 15 55.17 11.42 25.47
N VAL A 16 54.14 11.75 24.67
CA VAL A 16 53.91 11.07 23.38
C VAL A 16 54.45 11.83 22.15
N LEU A 17 54.91 13.07 22.27
CA LEU A 17 55.29 13.90 21.10
C LEU A 17 56.75 14.39 21.11
N ARG A 18 57.70 13.48 21.35
CA ARG A 18 59.07 13.63 20.83
C ARG A 18 59.29 12.63 19.70
N ILE A 19 58.56 12.86 18.63
CA ILE A 19 58.74 12.17 17.36
C ILE A 19 59.77 12.97 16.55
N LEU A 20 60.92 12.36 16.28
CA LEU A 20 62.00 12.87 15.42
C LEU A 20 61.42 13.48 14.11
N PRO A 21 62.03 14.55 13.55
CA PRO A 21 61.46 15.31 12.43
C PRO A 21 61.08 14.47 11.20
N GLY A 22 61.74 13.33 10.97
CA GLY A 22 61.37 12.40 9.88
C GLY A 22 60.10 11.56 10.13
N ARG A 23 59.67 11.38 11.38
CA ARG A 23 58.49 10.55 11.72
C ARG A 23 57.19 11.36 11.79
N ARG A 24 57.24 12.69 11.90
CA ARG A 24 56.03 13.55 11.80
C ARG A 24 55.45 13.50 10.39
N ALA A 25 56.30 13.59 9.37
CA ALA A 25 55.88 13.45 7.98
C ALA A 25 55.23 12.09 7.70
N LEU A 26 55.79 11.01 8.27
CA LEU A 26 55.23 9.66 8.13
C LEU A 26 53.86 9.52 8.82
N PHE A 27 53.68 10.07 10.03
CA PHE A 27 52.38 10.06 10.71
C PHE A 27 51.33 10.89 9.97
N THR A 28 51.68 12.07 9.46
CA THR A 28 50.77 12.90 8.67
C THR A 28 50.40 12.21 7.36
N LEU A 29 51.35 11.55 6.69
CA LEU A 29 51.10 10.80 5.47
C LEU A 29 50.18 9.59 5.73
N VAL A 30 50.43 8.82 6.78
CA VAL A 30 49.57 7.67 7.16
C VAL A 30 48.16 8.15 7.49
N PHE A 31 48.01 9.26 8.22
CA PHE A 31 46.70 9.80 8.56
C PHE A 31 45.95 10.28 7.32
N LEU A 32 46.62 10.99 6.41
CA LEU A 32 46.01 11.46 5.15
C LEU A 32 45.61 10.29 4.24
N VAL A 33 46.45 9.26 4.11
CA VAL A 33 46.14 8.06 3.31
C VAL A 33 44.96 7.29 3.91
N SER A 34 44.89 7.13 5.23
CA SER A 34 43.77 6.47 5.89
C SER A 34 42.46 7.27 5.78
N SER A 35 42.54 8.60 5.91
CA SER A 35 41.38 9.49 5.77
C SER A 35 40.85 9.47 4.34
N PHE A 36 41.75 9.50 3.36
CA PHE A 36 41.40 9.38 1.95
C PHE A 36 40.84 7.99 1.63
N GLY A 37 41.40 6.93 2.20
CA GLY A 37 40.86 5.57 2.09
C GLY A 37 39.43 5.44 2.63
N LEU A 38 39.15 6.04 3.80
CA LEU A 38 37.80 6.07 4.37
C LEU A 38 36.82 6.90 3.53
N LEU A 39 37.25 8.04 2.99
CA LEU A 39 36.45 8.86 2.09
C LEU A 39 36.15 8.14 0.77
N VAL A 40 37.12 7.41 0.22
CA VAL A 40 36.92 6.59 -0.99
C VAL A 40 35.98 5.44 -0.71
N LEU A 41 36.12 4.75 0.45
CA LEU A 41 35.19 3.69 0.84
C LEU A 41 33.77 4.21 1.05
N TYR A 42 33.62 5.37 1.67
CA TYR A 42 32.32 6.04 1.85
C TYR A 42 31.74 6.49 0.51
N ALA A 43 32.54 7.07 -0.38
CA ALA A 43 32.09 7.45 -1.72
C ALA A 43 31.68 6.22 -2.55
N LEU A 44 32.43 5.12 -2.45
CA LEU A 44 32.11 3.86 -3.11
C LEU A 44 30.87 3.19 -2.51
N SER A 45 30.64 3.29 -1.19
CA SER A 45 29.41 2.77 -0.57
C SER A 45 28.20 3.60 -0.97
N GLN A 46 28.31 4.94 -0.99
CA GLN A 46 27.26 5.85 -1.47
C GLN A 46 26.97 5.64 -2.96
N GLN A 47 28.00 5.45 -3.79
CA GLN A 47 27.83 5.17 -5.20
C GLN A 47 27.24 3.78 -5.45
N SER A 48 27.60 2.77 -4.65
CA SER A 48 26.99 1.44 -4.71
C SER A 48 25.53 1.45 -4.26
N TYR A 49 25.20 2.24 -3.23
CA TYR A 49 23.83 2.45 -2.76
C TYR A 49 22.98 3.18 -3.81
N ALA A 50 23.52 4.25 -4.40
CA ALA A 50 22.88 4.98 -5.50
C ALA A 50 22.75 4.14 -6.78
N GLN A 51 23.72 3.27 -7.09
CA GLN A 51 23.64 2.32 -8.21
C GLN A 51 22.66 1.17 -7.95
N LEU A 52 22.50 0.73 -6.69
CA LEU A 52 21.44 -0.22 -6.34
C LEU A 52 20.06 0.41 -6.57
N HIS A 53 19.85 1.64 -6.11
CA HIS A 53 18.59 2.37 -6.27
C HIS A 53 18.28 2.78 -7.72
N SER A 54 19.27 3.26 -8.47
CA SER A 54 19.11 3.64 -9.88
C SER A 54 19.10 2.45 -10.84
N GLY A 55 19.86 1.39 -10.55
CA GLY A 55 19.83 0.13 -11.29
C GLY A 55 18.53 -0.64 -11.04
N MET A 56 17.96 -0.52 -9.84
CA MET A 56 16.60 -0.94 -9.54
C MET A 56 15.63 -0.26 -10.51
N SER A 57 15.57 1.09 -10.58
CA SER A 57 14.54 1.84 -11.36
C SER A 57 14.34 1.36 -12.81
N SER A 58 15.41 0.89 -13.48
CA SER A 58 15.36 0.41 -14.87
C SER A 58 14.85 -1.03 -15.07
N ARG A 59 14.72 -1.84 -14.00
CA ARG A 59 14.38 -3.27 -14.05
C ARG A 59 12.94 -3.60 -13.62
N TRP A 60 12.14 -2.62 -13.20
CA TRP A 60 10.83 -2.82 -12.58
C TRP A 60 9.64 -2.98 -13.54
N HIS A 61 9.87 -2.92 -14.84
CA HIS A 61 8.77 -2.91 -15.82
C HIS A 61 8.87 -4.13 -16.74
N THR A 62 8.56 -5.31 -16.21
CA THR A 62 7.87 -6.31 -17.04
C THR A 62 6.39 -6.09 -16.84
N ASP A 63 5.82 -5.16 -17.58
CA ASP A 63 4.39 -5.06 -17.75
C ASP A 63 3.93 -6.35 -18.43
N TYR A 64 3.24 -7.23 -17.70
CA TYR A 64 2.56 -8.38 -18.28
C TYR A 64 1.38 -7.87 -19.12
N THR A 65 1.69 -7.41 -20.33
CA THR A 65 0.80 -6.72 -21.27
C THR A 65 0.54 -7.54 -22.52
N THR A 66 0.63 -8.87 -22.47
CA THR A 66 0.01 -9.65 -23.54
C THR A 66 -1.49 -9.41 -23.47
N PRO A 67 -2.10 -8.69 -24.44
CA PRO A 67 -3.54 -8.49 -24.46
C PRO A 67 -4.13 -9.88 -24.69
N LEU A 68 -4.86 -10.39 -23.70
CA LEU A 68 -5.63 -11.61 -23.91
C LEU A 68 -6.70 -11.28 -24.96
N PRO A 69 -6.84 -12.07 -26.04
CA PRO A 69 -8.00 -11.95 -26.92
C PRO A 69 -9.27 -12.01 -26.08
N GLY A 70 -10.18 -11.04 -26.22
CA GLY A 70 -11.38 -10.96 -25.38
C GLY A 70 -11.24 -10.10 -24.10
N ALA A 71 -10.05 -9.56 -23.80
CA ALA A 71 -9.84 -8.80 -22.55
C ALA A 71 -10.63 -7.50 -22.49
N GLU A 72 -10.74 -6.80 -23.62
CA GLU A 72 -11.53 -5.57 -23.71
C GLU A 72 -13.03 -5.88 -23.63
N GLU A 73 -13.48 -6.94 -24.29
CA GLU A 73 -14.85 -7.42 -24.22
C GLU A 73 -15.23 -7.86 -22.80
N PHE A 74 -14.35 -8.59 -22.10
CA PHE A 74 -14.52 -8.95 -20.70
C PHE A 74 -14.57 -7.70 -19.81
N ALA A 75 -13.63 -6.76 -19.98
CA ALA A 75 -13.58 -5.52 -19.22
C ALA A 75 -14.89 -4.72 -19.38
N ASN A 76 -15.36 -4.58 -20.63
CA ASN A 76 -16.61 -3.90 -20.94
C ASN A 76 -17.82 -4.64 -20.37
N ALA A 77 -17.85 -5.97 -20.43
CA ALA A 77 -18.94 -6.77 -19.85
C ALA A 77 -19.04 -6.58 -18.33
N VAL A 78 -17.90 -6.63 -17.63
CA VAL A 78 -17.83 -6.39 -16.18
C VAL A 78 -18.27 -4.97 -15.84
N ALA A 79 -17.74 -3.95 -16.52
CA ALA A 79 -18.11 -2.56 -16.26
C ALA A 79 -19.63 -2.33 -16.51
N ASN A 80 -20.18 -2.90 -17.58
CA ASN A 80 -21.60 -2.77 -17.91
C ASN A 80 -22.51 -3.51 -16.91
N LEU A 81 -22.05 -4.60 -16.30
CA LEU A 81 -22.78 -5.32 -15.24
C LEU A 81 -23.07 -4.40 -14.05
N TRP A 82 -22.15 -3.50 -13.71
CA TRP A 82 -22.23 -2.66 -12.52
C TRP A 82 -22.66 -1.22 -12.80
N LYS A 83 -22.47 -0.72 -14.01
CA LYS A 83 -22.74 0.68 -14.40
C LYS A 83 -24.08 1.24 -13.91
N PRO A 84 -25.21 0.51 -13.96
CA PRO A 84 -26.49 1.03 -13.46
C PRO A 84 -26.59 1.18 -11.94
N TYR A 85 -25.70 0.51 -11.20
CA TYR A 85 -25.74 0.40 -9.74
C TYR A 85 -24.65 1.20 -9.04
N ILE A 86 -23.75 1.83 -9.80
CA ILE A 86 -22.68 2.66 -9.24
C ILE A 86 -23.32 3.73 -8.36
N HIS A 87 -22.86 3.78 -7.10
CA HIS A 87 -23.31 4.77 -6.15
C HIS A 87 -22.86 6.15 -6.59
N ASP A 88 -23.79 7.10 -6.63
CA ASP A 88 -23.51 8.46 -7.06
C ASP A 88 -22.66 9.19 -5.99
N VAL A 89 -21.54 9.77 -6.42
CA VAL A 89 -20.62 10.54 -5.57
C VAL A 89 -21.33 11.72 -4.88
N ASP A 90 -22.41 12.25 -5.47
CA ASP A 90 -23.20 13.32 -4.88
C ASP A 90 -24.15 12.86 -3.76
N VAL A 91 -24.45 11.56 -3.67
CA VAL A 91 -25.37 11.01 -2.66
C VAL A 91 -24.64 10.76 -1.35
N ARG A 92 -25.02 11.49 -0.30
CA ARG A 92 -24.31 11.49 0.99
C ARG A 92 -24.57 10.32 1.91
N ASN A 93 -25.64 9.58 1.68
CA ASN A 93 -26.02 8.47 2.54
C ASN A 93 -25.78 7.16 1.81
N TYR A 94 -25.29 6.16 2.53
CA TYR A 94 -25.12 4.83 2.01
C TYR A 94 -25.51 3.80 3.06
N THR A 95 -26.18 2.73 2.64
CA THR A 95 -26.47 1.59 3.51
C THR A 95 -25.78 0.37 2.92
N THR A 96 -24.89 -0.24 3.71
CA THR A 96 -24.15 -1.44 3.29
C THR A 96 -25.07 -2.65 3.17
N LYS A 97 -24.59 -3.70 2.51
CA LYS A 97 -25.30 -4.98 2.39
C LYS A 97 -25.61 -5.63 3.74
N PHE A 98 -24.87 -5.27 4.79
CA PHE A 98 -25.10 -5.70 6.18
C PHE A 98 -26.02 -4.75 6.97
N GLY A 99 -26.66 -3.78 6.30
CA GLY A 99 -27.62 -2.85 6.89
C GLY A 99 -26.99 -1.72 7.71
N ARG A 100 -25.69 -1.46 7.58
CA ARG A 100 -25.04 -0.35 8.29
C ARG A 100 -25.18 0.95 7.50
N GLU A 101 -25.65 1.98 8.18
CA GLU A 101 -25.83 3.30 7.60
C GLU A 101 -24.59 4.18 7.77
N TYR A 102 -24.23 4.86 6.70
CA TYR A 102 -23.15 5.84 6.61
C TYR A 102 -23.69 7.16 6.07
N LYS A 103 -23.14 8.26 6.59
CA LYS A 103 -23.49 9.62 6.17
C LYS A 103 -22.25 10.49 6.08
N ILE A 104 -22.06 11.12 4.94
CA ILE A 104 -21.00 12.11 4.70
C ILE A 104 -21.50 13.49 5.13
N ASP A 105 -20.70 14.19 5.93
CA ASP A 105 -20.96 15.58 6.35
C ASP A 105 -20.76 16.54 5.16
N GLU A 106 -21.51 17.65 5.10
CA GLU A 106 -21.36 18.63 4.02
C GLU A 106 -19.94 19.18 3.90
N SER A 107 -19.24 19.31 5.03
CA SER A 107 -17.89 19.83 5.12
C SER A 107 -16.81 18.90 4.55
N ARG A 108 -17.15 17.63 4.27
CA ARG A 108 -16.22 16.60 3.79
C ARG A 108 -16.33 16.30 2.30
N ARG A 109 -16.96 17.19 1.54
CA ARG A 109 -17.09 17.04 0.08
C ARG A 109 -15.86 17.58 -0.62
N HIS A 110 -14.87 16.71 -0.82
CA HIS A 110 -13.59 17.03 -1.45
C HIS A 110 -13.51 16.45 -2.88
N TRP A 111 -14.23 15.35 -3.17
CA TRP A 111 -14.12 14.59 -4.43
C TRP A 111 -15.45 14.48 -5.18
N ASP A 112 -15.81 15.54 -5.91
CA ASP A 112 -17.08 15.67 -6.65
C ASP A 112 -17.01 15.20 -8.12
N LYS A 113 -15.85 14.71 -8.57
CA LYS A 113 -15.60 14.30 -9.95
C LYS A 113 -14.98 12.91 -10.01
N PRO A 114 -15.40 12.07 -10.96
CA PRO A 114 -14.71 10.81 -11.23
C PRO A 114 -13.23 11.04 -11.53
N LEU A 115 -12.37 10.37 -10.79
CA LEU A 115 -10.91 10.41 -10.93
C LEU A 115 -10.45 9.48 -12.07
N GLY A 116 -11.14 8.37 -12.30
CA GLY A 116 -10.82 7.45 -13.40
C GLY A 116 -9.33 7.07 -13.42
N LYS A 117 -8.65 7.30 -14.55
CA LYS A 117 -7.25 6.91 -14.74
C LYS A 117 -6.22 7.69 -13.90
N ASP A 118 -6.65 8.70 -13.15
CA ASP A 118 -5.81 9.34 -12.14
C ASP A 118 -5.55 8.43 -10.92
N VAL A 119 -6.39 7.40 -10.73
CA VAL A 119 -6.27 6.38 -9.68
C VAL A 119 -5.64 5.11 -10.24
N LEU A 120 -4.62 4.63 -9.54
CA LEU A 120 -4.10 3.28 -9.71
C LEU A 120 -4.50 2.39 -8.53
N ILE A 121 -5.20 1.29 -8.82
CA ILE A 121 -5.29 0.15 -7.90
C ILE A 121 -4.06 -0.74 -8.13
N LEU A 122 -3.28 -0.95 -7.08
CA LEU A 122 -1.96 -1.56 -7.13
C LEU A 122 -1.88 -2.84 -6.30
N ASP A 123 -1.58 -3.94 -6.97
CA ASP A 123 -1.10 -5.18 -6.35
C ASP A 123 0.42 -5.29 -6.52
N VAL A 124 1.10 -5.75 -5.47
CA VAL A 124 2.54 -6.01 -5.50
C VAL A 124 2.82 -7.44 -5.02
N ASP A 125 3.63 -8.20 -5.76
CA ASP A 125 4.10 -9.51 -5.32
C ASP A 125 5.53 -9.77 -5.79
N THR A 126 6.31 -10.44 -4.96
CA THR A 126 7.68 -10.86 -5.28
C THR A 126 7.76 -12.24 -5.91
N ARG A 127 6.64 -12.96 -5.93
CA ARG A 127 6.56 -14.36 -6.33
C ARG A 127 5.95 -14.57 -7.72
N LEU A 128 5.84 -13.54 -8.57
CA LEU A 128 5.17 -13.69 -9.86
C LEU A 128 5.92 -14.63 -10.82
N ASP A 129 7.19 -14.92 -10.55
CA ASP A 129 8.01 -15.94 -11.19
C ASP A 129 7.71 -17.37 -10.71
N GLU A 130 6.97 -17.53 -9.61
CA GLU A 130 6.63 -18.82 -9.03
C GLU A 130 5.38 -19.43 -9.73
N PRO A 131 5.36 -20.75 -9.99
CA PRO A 131 4.21 -21.39 -10.63
C PRO A 131 2.90 -21.13 -9.89
N GLY A 132 1.90 -20.60 -10.61
CA GLY A 132 0.57 -20.30 -10.06
C GLY A 132 0.41 -18.92 -9.42
N HIS A 133 1.44 -18.07 -9.45
CA HIS A 133 1.41 -16.74 -8.84
C HIS A 133 1.32 -15.58 -9.85
N ALA A 134 1.71 -15.80 -11.11
CA ALA A 134 1.87 -14.76 -12.14
C ALA A 134 0.56 -14.12 -12.63
N SER A 135 -0.56 -14.85 -12.60
CA SER A 135 -1.77 -14.42 -13.30
C SER A 135 -2.95 -14.18 -12.38
N VAL A 136 -3.65 -13.08 -12.65
CA VAL A 136 -4.99 -12.79 -12.10
C VAL A 136 -6.02 -13.71 -12.75
N LEU A 137 -5.97 -13.87 -14.09
CA LEU A 137 -7.01 -14.52 -14.88
C LEU A 137 -6.71 -15.96 -15.32
N GLN A 138 -5.45 -16.42 -15.29
CA GLN A 138 -5.08 -17.74 -15.80
C GLN A 138 -4.92 -18.80 -14.69
N GLY A 139 -5.50 -19.99 -14.93
CA GLY A 139 -5.35 -21.19 -14.11
C GLY A 139 -6.68 -21.70 -13.54
N ASP A 140 -6.80 -23.02 -13.41
CA ASP A 140 -8.07 -23.71 -13.15
C ASP A 140 -8.61 -23.55 -11.73
N ASN A 141 -7.73 -23.26 -10.75
CA ASN A 141 -8.11 -23.11 -9.34
C ASN A 141 -7.99 -21.65 -8.86
N LEU A 142 -9.11 -21.11 -8.38
CA LEU A 142 -9.16 -19.81 -7.72
C LEU A 142 -8.62 -19.93 -6.29
N THR A 143 -7.43 -19.37 -6.05
CA THR A 143 -6.82 -19.29 -4.71
C THR A 143 -7.24 -18.00 -4.01
N PRO A 144 -7.14 -17.88 -2.68
CA PRO A 144 -7.47 -16.65 -1.96
C PRO A 144 -6.76 -15.40 -2.51
N ARG A 145 -5.46 -15.53 -2.78
CA ARG A 145 -4.62 -14.47 -3.36
C ARG A 145 -5.09 -14.05 -4.75
N ARG A 146 -5.46 -15.03 -5.59
CA ARG A 146 -5.99 -14.74 -6.93
C ARG A 146 -7.37 -14.10 -6.85
N ALA A 147 -8.20 -14.52 -5.90
CA ALA A 147 -9.51 -13.93 -5.67
C ALA A 147 -9.40 -12.46 -5.27
N GLY A 148 -8.49 -12.10 -4.35
CA GLY A 148 -8.31 -10.69 -3.99
C GLY A 148 -7.84 -9.83 -5.15
N ARG A 149 -6.84 -10.28 -5.92
CA ARG A 149 -6.39 -9.55 -7.12
C ARG A 149 -7.47 -9.39 -8.17
N LEU A 150 -8.27 -10.43 -8.39
CA LEU A 150 -9.38 -10.37 -9.34
C LEU A 150 -10.46 -9.41 -8.84
N ASN A 151 -10.72 -9.36 -7.53
CA ASN A 151 -11.58 -8.34 -6.93
C ASN A 151 -11.04 -6.92 -7.18
N HIS A 152 -9.75 -6.68 -6.94
CA HIS A 152 -9.10 -5.37 -7.20
C HIS A 152 -9.22 -4.96 -8.67
N TYR A 153 -8.98 -5.90 -9.58
CA TYR A 153 -9.11 -5.68 -11.01
C TYR A 153 -10.56 -5.36 -11.40
N ILE A 154 -11.54 -6.14 -10.92
CA ILE A 154 -12.97 -5.88 -11.16
C ILE A 154 -13.38 -4.50 -10.63
N TYR A 155 -12.98 -4.15 -9.41
CA TYR A 155 -13.26 -2.82 -8.84
C TYR A 155 -12.70 -1.70 -9.72
N SER A 156 -11.48 -1.88 -10.24
CA SER A 156 -10.88 -0.93 -11.18
C SER A 156 -11.68 -0.79 -12.48
N LEU A 157 -12.19 -1.90 -13.01
CA LEU A 157 -13.02 -1.90 -14.22
C LEU A 157 -14.36 -1.19 -14.02
N ILE A 158 -15.01 -1.40 -12.87
CA ILE A 158 -16.31 -0.78 -12.54
C ILE A 158 -16.21 0.75 -12.56
N HIS A 159 -15.14 1.29 -11.98
CA HIS A 159 -14.98 2.74 -11.79
C HIS A 159 -14.06 3.41 -12.82
N GLY A 160 -13.51 2.64 -13.76
CA GLY A 160 -12.60 3.16 -14.79
C GLY A 160 -11.20 3.54 -14.29
N TYR A 161 -10.80 3.06 -13.10
CA TYR A 161 -9.45 3.22 -12.56
C TYR A 161 -8.43 2.44 -13.38
N ASP A 162 -7.14 2.75 -13.24
CA ASP A 162 -6.08 1.87 -13.75
C ASP A 162 -5.77 0.75 -12.74
N TYR A 163 -5.30 -0.39 -13.26
CA TYR A 163 -4.92 -1.54 -12.46
C TYR A 163 -3.53 -2.01 -12.85
N ARG A 164 -2.68 -2.30 -11.87
CA ARG A 164 -1.37 -2.94 -12.10
C ARG A 164 -1.10 -4.01 -11.05
N LEU A 165 -0.67 -5.17 -11.53
CA LEU A 165 0.02 -6.18 -10.73
C LEU A 165 1.52 -6.07 -11.00
N MET A 166 2.27 -5.54 -10.05
CA MET A 166 3.72 -5.32 -10.19
C MET A 166 4.52 -6.49 -9.62
N HIS A 167 5.49 -6.98 -10.41
CA HIS A 167 6.50 -7.92 -9.92
C HIS A 167 7.59 -7.14 -9.19
N ALA A 168 7.61 -7.22 -7.86
CA ALA A 168 8.71 -6.67 -7.08
C ALA A 168 9.88 -7.67 -7.01
N PRO A 169 11.15 -7.22 -7.00
CA PRO A 169 12.29 -8.02 -6.68
C PRO A 169 12.26 -8.36 -5.21
N LYS A 170 12.94 -9.45 -4.89
CA LYS A 170 13.12 -9.88 -3.51
C LYS A 170 14.24 -9.05 -2.88
N PHE A 171 13.92 -8.30 -1.83
CA PHE A 171 14.95 -7.65 -1.01
C PHE A 171 15.52 -8.67 -0.04
N TRP A 172 16.79 -9.07 -0.21
CA TRP A 172 17.40 -10.10 0.63
C TRP A 172 17.70 -9.60 2.06
N TYR A 173 17.77 -8.29 2.26
CA TYR A 173 18.16 -7.60 3.49
C TYR A 173 16.98 -7.09 4.33
N ARG A 174 15.73 -7.44 3.98
CA ARG A 174 14.53 -7.14 4.77
C ARG A 174 13.40 -8.10 4.43
N HIS A 175 12.36 -8.13 5.25
CA HIS A 175 11.17 -8.95 5.00
C HIS A 175 10.45 -8.51 3.72
N GLN A 176 9.80 -9.45 3.02
CA GLN A 176 9.21 -9.20 1.71
C GLN A 176 7.97 -8.29 1.74
N THR A 177 7.39 -8.04 2.91
CA THR A 177 6.29 -7.07 3.06
C THR A 177 6.76 -5.63 2.81
N TRP A 178 8.05 -5.34 2.96
CA TRP A 178 8.62 -4.03 2.68
C TRP A 178 8.54 -3.59 1.22
N VAL A 179 8.36 -4.51 0.27
CA VAL A 179 8.38 -4.19 -1.16
C VAL A 179 7.24 -3.26 -1.61
N LYS A 180 6.11 -3.25 -0.89
CA LYS A 180 4.99 -2.37 -1.24
C LYS A 180 5.32 -0.89 -1.09
N VAL A 181 6.16 -0.53 -0.12
CA VAL A 181 6.53 0.87 0.16
C VAL A 181 7.24 1.53 -1.04
N PRO A 182 8.37 1.01 -1.58
CA PRO A 182 8.99 1.60 -2.76
C PRO A 182 8.13 1.45 -4.03
N MET A 183 7.27 0.43 -4.13
CA MET A 183 6.38 0.27 -5.30
C MET A 183 5.26 1.30 -5.34
N MET A 184 4.66 1.63 -4.20
CA MET A 184 3.73 2.77 -4.10
C MET A 184 4.43 4.08 -4.46
N ARG A 185 5.65 4.32 -3.92
CA ARG A 185 6.45 5.52 -4.25
C ARG A 185 6.74 5.63 -5.75
N GLU A 186 7.13 4.53 -6.40
CA GLU A 186 7.40 4.53 -7.84
C GLU A 186 6.14 4.80 -8.66
N ALA A 187 5.00 4.20 -8.27
CA ALA A 187 3.72 4.41 -8.94
C ALA A 187 3.25 5.87 -8.83
N LEU A 188 3.46 6.53 -7.70
CA LEU A 188 3.12 7.95 -7.50
C LEU A 188 3.82 8.91 -8.48
N LYS A 189 4.85 8.48 -9.21
CA LYS A 189 5.44 9.31 -10.28
C LYS A 189 4.54 9.47 -11.50
N LYS A 190 3.52 8.61 -11.66
CA LYS A 190 2.65 8.56 -12.85
C LYS A 190 1.17 8.77 -12.54
N TYR A 191 0.74 8.53 -11.31
CA TYR A 191 -0.68 8.60 -10.91
C TYR A 191 -0.88 9.63 -9.82
N LYS A 192 -2.05 10.27 -9.81
CA LYS A 192 -2.44 11.20 -8.74
C LYS A 192 -2.72 10.46 -7.44
N PHE A 193 -3.35 9.29 -7.55
CA PHE A 193 -3.64 8.40 -6.42
C PHE A 193 -3.12 7.01 -6.69
N VAL A 194 -2.56 6.40 -5.64
CA VAL A 194 -2.22 4.99 -5.61
C VAL A 194 -2.96 4.36 -4.43
N VAL A 195 -3.74 3.33 -4.70
CA VAL A 195 -4.43 2.51 -3.72
C VAL A 195 -3.79 1.13 -3.72
N PHE A 196 -3.00 0.84 -2.70
CA PHE A 196 -2.42 -0.48 -2.50
C PHE A 196 -3.33 -1.34 -1.64
N LEU A 197 -3.45 -2.62 -2.02
CA LEU A 197 -4.13 -3.64 -1.23
C LEU A 197 -3.25 -4.90 -1.12
N ASP A 198 -3.19 -5.47 0.08
CA ASP A 198 -2.75 -6.85 0.24
C ASP A 198 -3.75 -7.79 -0.47
N SER A 199 -3.27 -8.89 -1.03
CA SER A 199 -4.10 -9.81 -1.84
C SER A 199 -5.21 -10.54 -1.07
N ASP A 200 -5.22 -10.41 0.25
CA ASP A 200 -6.24 -10.91 1.18
C ASP A 200 -7.10 -9.78 1.76
N ALA A 201 -6.94 -8.55 1.28
CA ALA A 201 -7.94 -7.49 1.37
C ALA A 201 -8.79 -7.46 0.09
N ILE A 202 -10.07 -7.10 0.18
CA ILE A 202 -10.99 -6.99 -0.97
C ILE A 202 -11.99 -5.85 -0.77
N PHE A 203 -12.47 -5.27 -1.87
CA PHE A 203 -13.65 -4.41 -1.88
C PHE A 203 -14.93 -5.25 -1.79
N VAL A 204 -15.76 -5.03 -0.76
CA VAL A 204 -17.00 -5.77 -0.54
C VAL A 204 -18.26 -5.03 -0.99
N GLU A 205 -18.14 -3.73 -1.27
CA GLU A 205 -19.19 -2.85 -1.80
C GLU A 205 -18.72 -2.27 -3.16
N PRO A 206 -18.60 -3.10 -4.21
CA PRO A 206 -17.92 -2.74 -5.45
C PRO A 206 -18.58 -1.59 -6.23
N GLN A 207 -19.85 -1.32 -5.97
CA GLN A 207 -20.60 -0.21 -6.55
C GLN A 207 -20.24 1.15 -5.94
N VAL A 208 -19.57 1.18 -4.78
CA VAL A 208 -19.21 2.43 -4.11
C VAL A 208 -17.89 2.95 -4.68
N PRO A 209 -17.86 4.15 -5.29
CA PRO A 209 -16.64 4.71 -5.86
C PRO A 209 -15.66 5.17 -4.78
N LEU A 210 -14.37 5.14 -5.08
CA LEU A 210 -13.29 5.54 -4.17
C LEU A 210 -13.44 7.00 -3.74
N GLU A 211 -13.88 7.88 -4.62
CA GLU A 211 -14.14 9.29 -4.37
C GLU A 211 -15.10 9.48 -3.20
N TRP A 212 -16.18 8.68 -3.18
CA TRP A 212 -17.15 8.70 -2.09
C TRP A 212 -16.55 8.18 -0.78
N LEU A 213 -15.73 7.13 -0.85
CA LEU A 213 -15.02 6.60 0.32
C LEU A 213 -13.99 7.61 0.88
N MET A 214 -13.31 8.34 -0.01
CA MET A 214 -12.37 9.39 0.37
C MET A 214 -13.06 10.55 1.10
N ASP A 215 -14.23 10.98 0.63
CA ASP A 215 -15.07 11.96 1.33
C ASP A 215 -15.57 11.42 2.68
N LEU A 216 -15.98 10.15 2.74
CA LEU A 216 -16.40 9.50 3.99
C LEU A 216 -15.29 9.54 5.06
N TRP A 217 -14.05 9.26 4.64
CA TRP A 217 -12.88 9.21 5.51
C TRP A 217 -12.17 10.55 5.69
N ASP A 218 -12.71 11.64 5.14
CA ASP A 218 -12.11 12.99 5.19
C ASP A 218 -10.69 13.06 4.59
N ILE A 219 -10.44 12.29 3.53
CA ILE A 219 -9.21 12.35 2.74
C ILE A 219 -9.27 13.62 1.89
N LYS A 220 -8.28 14.50 2.04
CA LYS A 220 -8.19 15.82 1.40
C LYS A 220 -7.09 15.85 0.35
N ASP A 221 -7.03 16.94 -0.40
CA ASP A 221 -6.00 17.18 -1.42
C ASP A 221 -4.57 17.30 -0.86
N ASN A 222 -4.42 17.54 0.45
CA ASN A 222 -3.14 17.57 1.16
C ASN A 222 -2.87 16.27 1.96
N THR A 223 -3.75 15.28 1.92
CA THR A 223 -3.53 14.00 2.61
C THR A 223 -2.44 13.20 1.89
N LEU A 224 -1.39 12.85 2.63
CA LEU A 224 -0.25 12.08 2.13
C LEU A 224 -0.61 10.59 2.05
N ALA A 225 -1.18 10.06 3.13
CA ALA A 225 -1.64 8.68 3.19
C ALA A 225 -2.83 8.51 4.15
N ALA A 226 -3.73 7.61 3.78
CA ALA A 226 -4.80 7.13 4.61
C ALA A 226 -4.74 5.61 4.73
N MET A 227 -4.83 5.11 5.96
CA MET A 227 -4.73 3.68 6.27
C MET A 227 -5.68 3.35 7.42
N PRO A 228 -6.27 2.15 7.43
CA PRO A 228 -7.19 1.80 8.49
C PRO A 228 -6.48 1.48 9.79
N ILE A 229 -7.14 1.78 10.90
CA ILE A 229 -6.67 1.40 12.23
C ILE A 229 -6.61 -0.14 12.32
N ASP A 230 -5.57 -0.67 12.96
CA ASP A 230 -5.45 -2.11 13.16
C ASP A 230 -6.40 -2.60 14.26
N LEU A 231 -6.59 -3.92 14.35
CA LEU A 231 -7.39 -4.52 15.42
C LEU A 231 -6.79 -4.17 16.78
N ASP A 232 -7.65 -3.81 17.73
CA ASP A 232 -7.25 -3.54 19.11
C ASP A 232 -6.81 -4.83 19.82
N HIS A 233 -5.52 -5.13 19.68
CA HIS A 233 -4.85 -6.27 20.27
C HIS A 233 -3.51 -5.79 20.87
N PRO A 234 -3.04 -6.34 22.00
CA PRO A 234 -1.83 -5.85 22.67
C PRO A 234 -0.56 -5.81 21.80
N SER A 235 -0.48 -6.68 20.78
CA SER A 235 0.65 -6.69 19.83
C SER A 235 0.59 -5.58 18.77
N ASN A 236 -0.53 -4.86 18.68
CA ASN A 236 -0.81 -3.89 17.64
C ASN A 236 -0.64 -2.44 18.11
N TYR A 237 0.02 -2.26 19.25
CA TYR A 237 0.40 -0.95 19.77
C TYR A 237 1.86 -0.65 19.46
N ASP A 238 2.14 0.59 19.09
CA ASP A 238 3.51 1.04 18.94
C ASP A 238 4.18 1.36 20.29
N SER A 239 5.45 1.76 20.23
CA SER A 239 6.23 2.15 21.41
C SER A 239 5.69 3.36 22.18
N LYS A 240 4.74 4.13 21.62
CA LYS A 240 4.10 5.28 22.27
C LYS A 240 2.67 4.96 22.74
N GLY A 241 2.26 3.70 22.69
CA GLY A 241 0.95 3.25 23.17
C GLY A 241 -0.20 3.64 22.25
N GLN A 242 0.07 3.91 20.97
CA GLN A 242 -0.95 4.21 19.96
C GLN A 242 -1.14 3.00 19.05
N LEU A 243 -2.40 2.64 18.77
CA LEU A 243 -2.73 1.58 17.82
C LEU A 243 -2.03 1.84 16.48
N MET A 244 -1.42 0.80 15.94
CA MET A 244 -0.85 0.82 14.60
C MET A 244 -1.97 0.93 13.57
N TRP A 245 -1.60 1.42 12.38
CA TRP A 245 -2.50 1.39 11.22
C TRP A 245 -2.10 0.21 10.34
N ASN A 246 -3.08 -0.51 9.82
CA ASN A 246 -2.85 -1.67 8.98
C ASN A 246 -2.42 -1.22 7.57
N THR A 247 -1.29 -1.73 7.10
CA THR A 247 -0.72 -1.37 5.78
C THR A 247 -1.12 -2.33 4.67
N GLY A 248 -2.13 -3.17 4.90
CA GLY A 248 -2.77 -4.01 3.90
C GLY A 248 -3.80 -3.27 3.05
N PHE A 249 -4.14 -2.03 3.43
CA PHE A 249 -4.91 -1.09 2.61
C PHE A 249 -4.33 0.30 2.79
N VAL A 250 -3.78 0.89 1.72
CA VAL A 250 -3.14 2.21 1.75
C VAL A 250 -3.66 3.04 0.59
N ILE A 251 -4.24 4.19 0.88
CA ILE A 251 -4.52 5.23 -0.12
C ILE A 251 -3.44 6.29 0.04
N THR A 252 -2.77 6.64 -1.04
CA THR A 252 -1.77 7.71 -1.04
C THR A 252 -1.89 8.60 -2.25
N GLN A 253 -1.57 9.89 -2.06
CA GLN A 253 -1.70 10.91 -3.08
C GLN A 253 -0.34 11.49 -3.49
N GLN A 254 -0.18 11.77 -4.78
CA GLN A 254 1.02 12.39 -5.32
C GLN A 254 1.20 13.80 -4.77
N SER A 255 2.32 14.02 -4.10
CA SER A 255 2.84 15.33 -3.75
C SER A 255 4.34 15.21 -3.45
N GLN A 256 5.06 16.33 -3.44
CA GLN A 256 6.46 16.33 -2.98
C GLN A 256 6.55 15.84 -1.53
N ARG A 257 5.60 16.26 -0.68
CA ARG A 257 5.54 15.89 0.72
C ARG A 257 5.31 14.38 0.93
N THR A 258 4.51 13.77 0.04
CA THR A 258 4.30 12.33 0.03
C THR A 258 5.57 11.59 -0.39
N ASP A 259 6.31 12.10 -1.38
CA ASP A 259 7.59 11.50 -1.80
C ASP A 259 8.63 11.53 -0.66
N GLU A 260 8.72 12.64 0.07
CA GLU A 260 9.55 12.76 1.29
C GLU A 260 9.16 11.70 2.34
N MET A 261 7.87 11.53 2.60
CA MET A 261 7.37 10.51 3.55
C MET A 261 7.74 9.09 3.11
N PHE A 262 7.56 8.74 1.84
CA PHE A 262 7.96 7.44 1.34
C PHE A 262 9.48 7.25 1.34
N GLU A 263 10.26 8.29 1.12
CA GLU A 263 11.72 8.23 1.23
C GLU A 263 12.15 7.88 2.67
N SER A 264 11.64 8.61 3.65
CA SER A 264 11.85 8.31 5.07
C SER A 264 11.39 6.90 5.42
N TRP A 265 10.25 6.43 4.87
CA TRP A 265 9.75 5.09 5.14
C TRP A 265 10.63 4.00 4.51
N VAL A 266 11.00 4.11 3.24
CA VAL A 266 11.89 3.13 2.55
C VAL A 266 13.26 3.05 3.24
N ASN A 267 13.78 4.19 3.69
CA ASN A 267 15.09 4.31 4.30
C ASN A 267 15.08 4.05 5.80
N CYS A 268 13.92 3.95 6.46
CA CYS A 268 13.82 3.77 7.91
C CYS A 268 14.76 2.66 8.45
N PRO A 269 14.88 1.47 7.81
CA PRO A 269 15.83 0.45 8.24
C PRO A 269 17.31 0.83 8.24
N SER A 270 17.74 1.90 7.58
CA SER A 270 19.15 2.33 7.56
C SER A 270 19.64 2.89 8.89
N ASP A 271 18.72 3.19 9.82
CA ASP A 271 18.98 3.88 11.08
C ASP A 271 19.59 5.30 10.94
N GLU A 272 19.71 5.84 9.73
CA GLU A 272 20.32 7.17 9.50
C GLU A 272 19.41 8.30 10.01
N GLU A 273 18.12 8.24 9.67
CA GLU A 273 17.11 9.21 10.13
C GLU A 273 16.46 8.78 11.45
N PHE A 274 16.22 7.48 11.61
CA PHE A 274 15.50 6.90 12.76
C PHE A 274 16.32 5.82 13.46
N PRO A 275 17.14 6.17 14.47
CA PRO A 275 17.91 5.19 15.20
C PRO A 275 17.04 4.07 15.80
N GLY A 276 17.35 2.83 15.43
CA GLY A 276 16.67 1.61 15.89
C GLY A 276 15.51 1.15 15.00
N CYS A 277 15.21 1.84 13.90
CA CYS A 277 14.20 1.38 12.97
C CYS A 277 14.60 0.12 12.18
N SER A 278 15.90 -0.19 12.07
CA SER A 278 16.42 -1.48 11.59
C SER A 278 15.82 -2.68 12.34
N HIS A 279 15.34 -2.48 13.57
CA HIS A 279 14.57 -3.49 14.31
C HIS A 279 13.42 -4.07 13.46
N TRP A 280 12.77 -3.26 12.64
CA TRP A 280 11.61 -3.66 11.83
C TRP A 280 11.99 -4.23 10.46
N GLU A 281 13.28 -4.48 10.17
CA GLU A 281 13.68 -5.15 8.92
C GLU A 281 13.02 -6.53 8.79
N TYR A 282 13.06 -7.31 9.87
CA TYR A 282 12.58 -8.69 9.92
C TYR A 282 11.66 -9.00 11.10
N ASN A 283 11.57 -8.09 12.08
CA ASN A 283 10.66 -8.30 13.19
C ASN A 283 9.26 -7.82 12.79
N TRP A 284 8.27 -8.65 13.11
CA TRP A 284 6.87 -8.31 12.94
C TRP A 284 6.53 -7.04 13.75
N ALA A 285 5.80 -6.05 13.23
CA ALA A 285 5.04 -6.03 11.97
C ALA A 285 5.75 -5.31 10.81
N HIS A 286 7.08 -5.32 10.75
CA HIS A 286 7.87 -4.84 9.62
C HIS A 286 7.60 -3.36 9.23
N GLU A 287 7.35 -3.08 7.95
CA GLU A 287 7.05 -1.75 7.40
C GLU A 287 5.88 -1.07 8.10
N GLN A 288 4.87 -1.84 8.54
CA GLN A 288 3.75 -1.32 9.31
C GLN A 288 4.21 -0.79 10.67
N ALA A 289 5.03 -1.58 11.37
CA ALA A 289 5.57 -1.16 12.66
C ALA A 289 6.56 0.00 12.52
N ALA A 290 7.35 0.04 11.44
CA ALA A 290 8.21 1.18 11.13
C ALA A 290 7.40 2.46 10.92
N PHE A 291 6.31 2.40 10.14
CA PHE A 291 5.41 3.53 9.96
C PHE A 291 4.83 4.02 11.28
N ALA A 292 4.29 3.08 12.07
CA ALA A 292 3.63 3.40 13.32
C ALA A 292 4.59 3.92 14.40
N ASN A 293 5.83 3.43 14.48
CA ASN A 293 6.77 3.84 15.53
C ASN A 293 7.53 5.14 15.19
N TYR A 294 7.77 5.39 13.90
CA TYR A 294 8.66 6.46 13.44
C TYR A 294 7.95 7.42 12.49
N ILE A 295 7.57 6.95 11.29
CA ILE A 295 7.15 7.80 10.17
C ILE A 295 5.95 8.68 10.53
N ARG A 296 4.90 8.10 11.13
CA ARG A 296 3.68 8.88 11.44
C ARG A 296 3.89 10.07 12.36
N TYR A 297 4.97 10.07 13.15
CA TYR A 297 5.26 11.13 14.10
C TYR A 297 6.02 12.29 13.48
N GLN A 298 6.60 12.11 12.29
CA GLN A 298 7.24 13.17 11.51
C GLN A 298 6.24 13.93 10.63
N TYR A 299 5.19 13.25 10.16
CA TYR A 299 4.16 13.78 9.27
C TYR A 299 2.84 13.94 10.03
N ASN A 300 2.83 14.88 10.96
CA ASN A 300 1.74 15.06 11.93
C ASN A 300 1.02 16.39 11.80
N ALA A 301 1.18 17.12 10.69
CA ALA A 301 0.34 18.28 10.44
C ALA A 301 -1.12 17.80 10.28
N SER A 302 -2.06 18.67 10.64
CA SER A 302 -3.49 18.36 10.49
C SER A 302 -3.77 17.94 9.05
N ASP A 303 -4.45 16.80 8.89
CA ASP A 303 -4.89 16.23 7.60
C ASP A 303 -3.82 15.56 6.73
N GLU A 304 -2.52 15.55 7.10
CA GLU A 304 -1.48 14.84 6.34
C GLU A 304 -1.67 13.31 6.38
N LEU A 305 -2.09 12.78 7.53
CA LEU A 305 -2.28 11.36 7.76
C LEU A 305 -3.68 11.09 8.31
N ILE A 306 -4.44 10.26 7.60
CA ILE A 306 -5.83 9.95 7.97
C ILE A 306 -5.93 8.49 8.45
N ALA A 307 -6.44 8.32 9.67
CA ALA A 307 -6.79 7.02 10.21
C ALA A 307 -8.19 6.63 9.72
N ILE A 308 -8.28 5.63 8.85
CA ILE A 308 -9.57 5.09 8.40
C ILE A 308 -10.15 4.23 9.55
N PRO A 309 -11.44 4.35 9.90
CA PRO A 309 -12.04 3.45 10.88
C PRO A 309 -11.83 2.00 10.46
N SER A 310 -11.31 1.18 11.38
CA SER A 310 -11.06 -0.24 11.09
C SER A 310 -12.34 -0.95 10.63
N ASN A 311 -13.47 -0.57 11.21
CA ASN A 311 -14.79 -1.08 10.87
C ASN A 311 -15.22 -0.84 9.41
N ASP A 312 -14.55 0.09 8.71
CA ASP A 312 -14.83 0.47 7.33
C ASP A 312 -13.88 -0.23 6.36
N ALA A 313 -12.60 -0.37 6.72
CA ALA A 313 -11.57 -0.81 5.78
C ALA A 313 -10.55 -1.83 6.32
N ASN A 314 -10.83 -2.49 7.45
CA ASN A 314 -9.96 -3.52 8.01
C ASN A 314 -10.76 -4.61 8.75
N GLY A 315 -10.23 -5.82 8.76
CA GLY A 315 -10.93 -6.98 9.33
C GLY A 315 -12.08 -7.44 8.46
N SER A 316 -13.02 -8.21 9.00
CA SER A 316 -14.16 -8.70 8.23
C SER A 316 -15.35 -8.99 9.13
N PRO A 317 -16.57 -9.10 8.58
CA PRO A 317 -17.77 -9.43 9.38
C PRO A 317 -17.72 -10.81 10.03
N TYR A 318 -16.75 -11.65 9.64
CA TYR A 318 -16.60 -13.01 10.15
C TYR A 318 -15.62 -13.11 11.31
N ILE A 319 -14.95 -12.02 11.68
CA ILE A 319 -14.12 -12.00 12.89
C ILE A 319 -15.06 -12.03 14.11
N PRO A 320 -14.78 -12.84 15.17
CA PRO A 320 -15.68 -13.02 16.31
C PRO A 320 -16.13 -11.71 16.98
N GLU A 321 -17.32 -11.74 17.61
CA GLU A 321 -18.13 -10.61 18.12
C GLU A 321 -17.42 -9.56 19.01
N ASN A 322 -16.22 -9.85 19.53
CA ASN A 322 -15.42 -8.87 20.28
C ASN A 322 -14.47 -8.04 19.40
N ALA A 323 -14.44 -8.27 18.08
CA ALA A 323 -13.64 -7.51 17.14
C ALA A 323 -14.43 -6.32 16.57
N THR A 324 -13.97 -5.11 16.84
CA THR A 324 -14.55 -3.84 16.36
C THR A 324 -14.27 -3.56 14.87
N CYS A 325 -13.60 -4.49 14.17
CA CYS A 325 -13.09 -4.33 12.81
C CYS A 325 -13.89 -5.20 11.83
N GLY A 326 -14.99 -4.65 11.30
CA GLY A 326 -15.90 -5.35 10.40
C GLY A 326 -15.60 -5.24 8.90
N GLY A 327 -14.70 -4.34 8.47
CA GLY A 327 -14.33 -4.21 7.05
C GLY A 327 -15.50 -3.96 6.08
N ALA A 328 -16.35 -2.97 6.38
CA ALA A 328 -17.63 -2.76 5.69
C ALA A 328 -17.53 -2.36 4.21
N PHE A 329 -16.43 -1.73 3.78
CA PHE A 329 -16.15 -1.38 2.38
C PHE A 329 -14.94 -2.14 1.86
N VAL A 330 -13.90 -2.25 2.69
CA VAL A 330 -12.74 -3.11 2.44
C VAL A 330 -12.61 -4.13 3.57
N SER A 331 -12.74 -5.40 3.24
CA SER A 331 -12.55 -6.51 4.18
C SER A 331 -11.16 -7.11 4.01
N HIS A 332 -10.44 -7.31 5.11
CA HIS A 332 -9.10 -7.87 5.16
C HIS A 332 -9.09 -9.20 5.95
N TYR A 333 -8.90 -10.31 5.23
CA TYR A 333 -8.94 -11.68 5.75
C TYR A 333 -7.56 -12.20 6.17
N TRP A 334 -6.91 -11.53 7.13
CA TRP A 334 -5.70 -12.10 7.78
C TRP A 334 -5.98 -13.46 8.42
N HIS A 335 -7.25 -13.69 8.81
CA HIS A 335 -7.82 -14.96 9.21
C HIS A 335 -8.91 -15.40 8.23
N MET A 336 -9.11 -16.71 8.03
CA MET A 336 -10.07 -17.27 7.06
C MET A 336 -9.88 -16.75 5.63
N LYS A 337 -8.66 -16.83 5.09
CA LYS A 337 -8.31 -16.33 3.74
C LYS A 337 -9.23 -16.83 2.63
N ASP A 338 -9.78 -18.05 2.75
CA ASP A 338 -10.73 -18.61 1.78
C ASP A 338 -12.03 -17.81 1.64
N ARG A 339 -12.35 -16.92 2.60
CA ARG A 339 -13.48 -15.98 2.47
C ARG A 339 -13.32 -15.00 1.32
N ALA A 340 -12.10 -14.62 0.94
CA ALA A 340 -11.87 -13.81 -0.25
C ALA A 340 -12.44 -14.47 -1.54
N ILE A 341 -12.42 -15.81 -1.60
CA ILE A 341 -13.03 -16.56 -2.71
C ILE A 341 -14.56 -16.49 -2.64
N ALA A 342 -15.12 -16.66 -1.44
CA ALA A 342 -16.56 -16.63 -1.24
C ALA A 342 -17.15 -15.25 -1.59
N ASP A 343 -16.56 -14.18 -1.07
CA ASP A 343 -17.04 -12.82 -1.27
C ASP A 343 -16.84 -12.35 -2.72
N LEU A 344 -15.77 -12.78 -3.40
CA LEU A 344 -15.65 -12.55 -4.85
C LEU A 344 -16.75 -13.25 -5.64
N ARG A 345 -17.11 -14.49 -5.29
CA ARG A 345 -18.21 -15.21 -5.96
C ARG A 345 -19.55 -14.54 -5.71
N GLU A 346 -19.80 -14.12 -4.48
CA GLU A 346 -21.00 -13.36 -4.09
C GLU A 346 -21.09 -12.06 -4.90
N LEU A 347 -20.01 -11.29 -4.99
CA LEU A 347 -19.93 -10.08 -5.81
C LEU A 347 -20.37 -10.35 -7.26
N VAL A 348 -19.81 -11.36 -7.92
CA VAL A 348 -20.16 -11.68 -9.31
C VAL A 348 -21.63 -12.12 -9.44
N ALA A 349 -22.11 -12.93 -8.49
CA ALA A 349 -23.50 -13.39 -8.47
C ALA A 349 -24.49 -12.23 -8.24
N ASP A 350 -24.16 -11.29 -7.36
CA ASP A 350 -24.97 -10.11 -7.07
C ASP A 350 -25.10 -9.21 -8.29
N GLY A 351 -24.00 -8.94 -8.99
CA GLY A 351 -24.02 -8.16 -10.23
C GLY A 351 -24.95 -8.77 -11.28
N LEU A 352 -24.85 -10.10 -11.49
CA LEU A 352 -25.72 -10.82 -12.42
C LEU A 352 -27.19 -10.81 -11.99
N THR A 353 -27.46 -11.06 -10.71
CA THR A 353 -28.81 -11.13 -10.15
C THR A 353 -29.53 -9.79 -10.29
N ARG A 354 -28.85 -8.69 -9.95
CA ARG A 354 -29.41 -7.33 -10.08
C ARG A 354 -29.82 -7.02 -11.52
N GLN A 355 -28.98 -7.37 -12.50
CA GLN A 355 -29.35 -7.20 -13.91
C GLN A 355 -30.62 -7.97 -14.27
N MET A 356 -30.76 -9.22 -13.78
CA MET A 356 -31.95 -10.04 -14.02
C MET A 356 -33.22 -9.45 -13.38
N GLU A 357 -33.13 -9.00 -12.13
CA GLU A 357 -34.25 -8.41 -11.39
C GLU A 357 -34.78 -7.11 -12.04
N ASP A 358 -33.88 -6.29 -12.57
CA ASP A 358 -34.24 -5.04 -13.26
C ASP A 358 -34.75 -5.24 -14.70
N GLY A 359 -34.93 -6.50 -15.14
CA GLY A 359 -35.38 -6.83 -16.49
C GLY A 359 -34.34 -6.57 -17.58
N ARG A 360 -33.12 -6.14 -17.23
CA ARG A 360 -32.00 -5.88 -18.16
C ARG A 360 -31.20 -7.13 -18.49
N GLY A 361 -31.24 -8.13 -17.61
CA GLY A 361 -30.65 -9.44 -17.80
C GLY A 361 -31.38 -10.24 -18.88
N GLY A 362 -32.66 -9.92 -19.15
CA GLY A 362 -33.41 -10.46 -20.27
C GLY A 362 -32.68 -10.23 -21.59
N ASP A 363 -32.27 -9.00 -21.88
CA ASP A 363 -31.61 -8.69 -23.14
C ASP A 363 -30.19 -9.28 -23.23
N LEU A 364 -29.42 -9.34 -22.14
CA LEU A 364 -28.06 -9.91 -22.18
C LEU A 364 -28.07 -11.45 -22.31
N PHE A 365 -28.89 -12.15 -21.53
CA PHE A 365 -28.97 -13.61 -21.58
C PHE A 365 -29.76 -14.11 -22.80
N PHE A 366 -30.89 -13.47 -23.16
CA PHE A 366 -31.65 -13.89 -24.33
C PHE A 366 -30.97 -13.51 -25.64
N ASN A 367 -30.28 -12.37 -25.76
CA ASN A 367 -29.55 -12.09 -27.01
C ASN A 367 -28.34 -13.02 -27.19
N ALA A 368 -27.70 -13.49 -26.12
CA ALA A 368 -26.65 -14.50 -26.22
C ALA A 368 -27.22 -15.85 -26.72
N PHE A 369 -28.34 -16.31 -26.13
CA PHE A 369 -28.98 -17.58 -26.53
C PHE A 369 -29.68 -17.53 -27.89
N ALA A 370 -30.36 -16.43 -28.21
CA ALA A 370 -31.12 -16.28 -29.46
C ALA A 370 -30.22 -16.14 -30.69
N ASN A 371 -29.01 -15.58 -30.53
CA ASN A 371 -28.05 -15.45 -31.64
C ASN A 371 -27.25 -16.74 -31.89
N GLU A 372 -27.02 -17.59 -30.89
CA GLU A 372 -26.33 -18.87 -31.06
C GLU A 372 -27.26 -20.01 -31.51
N HIS A 373 -28.54 -19.93 -31.16
CA HIS A 373 -29.55 -20.91 -31.55
C HIS A 373 -30.81 -20.21 -32.08
N PRO A 374 -30.81 -19.69 -33.32
CA PRO A 374 -32.02 -19.19 -33.93
C PRO A 374 -33.03 -20.34 -33.99
N ILE A 375 -34.13 -20.20 -33.24
CA ILE A 375 -35.27 -21.11 -33.35
C ILE A 375 -35.79 -20.91 -34.77
N GLN A 376 -35.52 -21.87 -35.65
CA GLN A 376 -36.12 -21.92 -36.97
C GLN A 376 -37.61 -22.21 -36.77
N VAL A 377 -38.44 -21.23 -37.11
CA VAL A 377 -39.91 -21.36 -37.19
C VAL A 377 -40.29 -21.94 -38.53
#